data_AF-A0A538JMG4-F1
#
_entry.id   AF-A0A538JMG4-F1
#
_cell.length_a   1.000
_cell.length_b   1.000
_cell.length_c   1.000
_cell.angle_alpha   90.00
_cell.angle_beta   90.00
_cell.angle_gamma   90.00
#
_symmetry.space_group_name_H-M   'P 1'
#
loop_
_entity.id
_entity.type
_entity.pdbx_description
1 polymer ?
#
loop_
_entity_poly.entity_id
_entity_poly.type
_entity_poly.pdbx_seq_one_letter_code
_entity_poly.pdbx_strand_id
1 'polypeptide(L)'
;MRRFRQTAAVLTVAGCVGASAGLSQGAANRVCQATRGLQDSACTPGAVFSGVTAKQVCRPGYSSSVRSVPDRVKRAVFTEYGIAGSHHGGAYEVDHLISLELGGSNAIENLWPEAASPKPGFHEKDKLENALHRLVCNGTISLRTAQLRIRHDWLRVFRTLR
;
A
#
# COMPACT_ATOMS: atom_id res chain seq x y z
N MET A 1 27.84 76.38 10.85
CA MET A 1 27.10 77.23 9.90
C MET A 1 26.27 76.33 8.99
N ARG A 2 25.04 76.77 8.68
CA ARG A 2 24.07 76.24 7.70
C ARG A 2 23.34 74.94 8.05
N ARG A 3 22.14 75.17 8.58
CA ARG A 3 20.95 74.31 8.61
C ARG A 3 20.55 73.89 7.20
N PHE A 4 20.04 72.67 7.03
CA PHE A 4 18.94 72.40 6.10
C PHE A 4 18.00 71.35 6.73
N ARG A 5 16.78 71.80 7.02
CA ARG A 5 15.60 70.95 7.24
C ARG A 5 14.86 70.89 5.91
N GLN A 6 14.29 69.72 5.59
CA GLN A 6 13.13 69.43 4.72
C GLN A 6 13.26 67.95 4.31
N THR A 7 12.27 67.09 4.20
CA THR A 7 10.83 67.03 4.53
C THR A 7 10.46 65.55 4.36
N ALA A 8 9.57 65.03 5.20
CA ALA A 8 9.08 63.66 5.09
C ALA A 8 8.31 63.45 3.78
N ALA A 9 8.52 62.30 3.14
CA ALA A 9 7.59 61.72 2.19
C ALA A 9 7.36 60.26 2.62
N VAL A 10 6.28 60.03 3.36
CA VAL A 10 5.75 58.71 3.64
C VAL A 10 4.98 58.29 2.39
N LEU A 11 5.53 57.33 1.63
CA LEU A 11 4.82 56.67 0.55
C LEU A 11 4.23 55.36 1.11
N THR A 12 2.98 55.40 1.56
CA THR A 12 2.20 54.19 1.83
C THR A 12 1.88 53.53 0.49
N VAL A 13 2.57 52.43 0.18
CA VAL A 13 2.16 51.53 -0.90
C VAL A 13 1.07 50.62 -0.35
N ALA A 14 -0.15 50.83 -0.84
CA ALA A 14 -1.29 49.97 -0.62
C ALA A 14 -1.28 48.80 -1.62
N GLY A 15 -1.52 47.58 -1.12
CA GLY A 15 -1.88 46.39 -1.91
C GLY A 15 -0.69 45.72 -2.64
N CYS A 16 -0.58 44.40 -2.73
CA CYS A 16 -1.56 43.34 -2.59
C CYS A 16 -0.92 42.17 -1.83
N VAL A 17 -1.59 41.67 -0.78
CA VAL A 17 -1.29 40.33 -0.28
C VAL A 17 -1.79 39.37 -1.36
N GLY A 18 -0.89 38.95 -2.24
CA GLY A 18 -1.13 37.84 -3.13
C GLY A 18 -1.32 36.60 -2.27
N ALA A 19 -2.57 36.26 -1.96
CA ALA A 19 -2.91 34.94 -1.47
C ALA A 19 -2.45 33.96 -2.55
N SER A 20 -1.34 33.28 -2.32
CA SER A 20 -0.99 32.07 -3.05
C SER A 20 -2.12 31.09 -2.80
N ALA A 21 -3.11 31.09 -3.69
CA ALA A 21 -4.09 30.04 -3.79
C ALA A 21 -3.30 28.77 -4.11
N GLY A 22 -2.89 28.05 -3.06
CA GLY A 22 -2.48 26.68 -3.19
C GLY A 22 -3.64 25.96 -3.84
N LEU A 23 -3.49 25.66 -5.13
CA LEU A 23 -4.35 24.73 -5.84
C LEU A 23 -4.23 23.40 -5.08
N SER A 24 -5.12 23.22 -4.11
CA SER A 24 -5.47 21.91 -3.59
C SER A 24 -6.06 21.18 -4.79
N GLN A 25 -5.21 20.50 -5.55
CA GLN A 25 -5.64 19.57 -6.56
C GLN A 25 -6.51 18.56 -5.82
N GLY A 26 -7.83 18.69 -6.02
CA GLY A 26 -8.79 17.74 -5.51
C GLY A 26 -8.32 16.34 -5.91
N ALA A 27 -8.38 15.41 -4.97
CA ALA A 27 -8.25 14.00 -5.26
C ALA A 27 -9.33 13.67 -6.31
N ALA A 28 -8.95 13.74 -7.58
CA ALA A 28 -9.73 13.19 -8.66
C ALA A 28 -10.00 11.74 -8.26
N ASN A 29 -11.25 11.32 -8.45
CA ASN A 29 -11.78 9.98 -8.20
C ASN A 29 -10.97 8.94 -9.00
N ARG A 30 -9.76 8.64 -8.54
CA ARG A 30 -8.81 7.78 -9.24
C ARG A 30 -9.12 6.36 -8.82
N VAL A 31 -9.73 5.63 -9.75
CA VAL A 31 -9.82 4.18 -9.71
C VAL A 31 -8.40 3.62 -9.61
N CYS A 32 -8.15 2.79 -8.60
CA CYS A 32 -6.90 2.08 -8.38
C CYS A 32 -6.54 1.23 -9.59
N GLN A 33 -5.25 1.12 -9.93
CA GLN A 33 -4.81 0.39 -11.11
C GLN A 33 -3.76 -0.66 -10.78
N ALA A 34 -4.14 -1.94 -10.90
CA ALA A 34 -3.17 -3.03 -10.91
C ALA A 34 -2.37 -2.99 -12.23
N THR A 35 -1.05 -2.91 -12.14
CA THR A 35 -0.18 -2.74 -13.32
C THR A 35 0.94 -3.76 -13.30
N ARG A 36 1.08 -4.53 -14.39
CA ARG A 36 2.15 -5.53 -14.56
C ARG A 36 2.26 -6.54 -13.41
N GLY A 37 1.12 -6.97 -12.87
CA GLY A 37 1.06 -7.92 -11.74
C GLY A 37 1.38 -7.31 -10.38
N LEU A 38 1.47 -5.98 -10.27
CA LEU A 38 1.62 -5.27 -9.00
C LEU A 38 0.34 -4.47 -8.68
N GLN A 39 0.09 -4.28 -7.40
CA GLN A 39 -0.98 -3.44 -6.87
C GLN A 39 -0.71 -1.94 -7.10
N ASP A 40 -1.75 -1.11 -7.00
CA ASP A 40 -1.58 0.34 -6.89
C ASP A 40 -1.09 0.69 -5.48
N SER A 41 0.13 1.23 -5.35
CA SER A 41 0.72 1.53 -4.05
C SER A 41 0.00 2.63 -3.26
N ALA A 42 -0.80 3.47 -3.91
CA ALA A 42 -1.57 4.50 -3.23
C ALA A 42 -2.82 3.91 -2.57
N CYS A 43 -3.43 2.90 -3.20
CA CYS A 43 -4.63 2.23 -2.69
C CYS A 43 -4.30 1.08 -1.73
N THR A 44 -3.28 0.29 -2.07
CA THR A 44 -2.84 -0.87 -1.29
C THR A 44 -1.38 -0.66 -0.87
N PRO A 45 -1.11 0.27 0.09
CA PRO A 45 0.24 0.53 0.59
C PRO A 45 0.81 -0.62 1.43
N GLY A 46 0.02 -1.64 1.81
CA GLY A 46 0.47 -2.80 2.58
C GLY A 46 0.41 -2.56 4.09
N ALA A 47 -0.81 -2.41 4.61
CA ALA A 47 -1.04 -2.28 6.05
C ALA A 47 -0.74 -3.57 6.83
N VAL A 48 -0.10 -3.45 7.99
CA VAL A 48 0.26 -4.57 8.89
C VAL A 48 -0.47 -4.45 10.23
N PHE A 49 -0.63 -5.57 10.95
CA PHE A 49 -1.16 -5.52 12.31
C PHE A 49 -0.20 -4.73 13.23
N SER A 50 -0.75 -3.80 13.99
CA SER A 50 0.04 -3.01 14.95
C SER A 50 0.69 -3.91 16.00
N GLY A 51 1.99 -3.71 16.24
CA GLY A 51 2.75 -4.47 17.24
C GLY A 51 2.99 -5.94 16.91
N VAL A 52 2.65 -6.41 15.70
CA VAL A 52 2.91 -7.80 15.30
C VAL A 52 4.40 -8.11 15.30
N THR A 53 4.76 -9.26 15.86
CA THR A 53 6.15 -9.71 16.02
C THR A 53 6.43 -10.98 15.24
N ALA A 54 7.70 -11.24 14.95
CA ALA A 54 8.17 -12.49 14.36
C ALA A 54 7.71 -13.71 15.19
N LYS A 55 7.79 -13.61 16.53
CA LYS A 55 7.35 -14.67 17.45
C LYS A 55 5.86 -15.00 17.30
N GLN A 56 5.01 -13.99 17.07
CA GLN A 56 3.58 -14.22 16.87
C GLN A 56 3.30 -14.87 15.53
N VAL A 57 3.88 -14.35 14.44
CA VAL A 57 3.60 -14.88 13.09
C VAL A 57 4.10 -16.32 12.94
N CYS A 58 5.21 -16.68 13.60
CA CYS A 58 5.80 -18.03 13.58
C CYS A 58 5.12 -19.03 14.51
N ARG A 59 4.06 -18.63 15.24
CA ARG A 59 3.26 -19.57 16.03
C ARG A 59 2.34 -20.37 15.08
N PRO A 60 2.33 -21.71 15.15
CA PRO A 60 1.41 -22.52 14.36
C PRO A 60 -0.04 -22.02 14.48
N GLY A 61 -0.72 -21.90 13.33
CA GLY A 61 -2.10 -21.42 13.25
C GLY A 61 -2.31 -19.91 13.37
N TYR A 62 -1.25 -19.09 13.45
CA TYR A 62 -1.37 -17.63 13.54
C TYR A 62 -2.23 -17.04 12.41
N SER A 63 -1.87 -17.28 11.14
CA SER A 63 -2.55 -16.71 9.98
C SER A 63 -4.03 -17.09 9.95
N SER A 64 -4.36 -18.36 10.23
CA SER A 64 -5.74 -18.83 10.35
C SER A 64 -6.51 -18.13 11.47
N SER A 65 -5.87 -17.87 12.62
CA SER A 65 -6.51 -17.23 13.78
C SER A 65 -6.86 -15.76 13.57
N VAL A 66 -6.20 -15.08 12.64
CA VAL A 66 -6.39 -13.64 12.38
C VAL A 66 -7.10 -13.35 11.05
N ARG A 67 -7.36 -14.36 10.21
CA ARG A 67 -7.98 -14.18 8.90
C ARG A 67 -9.43 -13.73 9.04
N SER A 68 -9.73 -12.54 8.53
CA SER A 68 -11.11 -12.02 8.51
C SER A 68 -11.30 -10.98 7.41
N VAL A 69 -11.77 -11.42 6.23
CA VAL A 69 -12.10 -10.53 5.11
C VAL A 69 -13.53 -10.85 4.64
N PRO A 70 -14.55 -10.14 5.18
CA PRO A 70 -15.94 -10.35 4.80
C PRO A 70 -16.17 -10.01 3.31
N ASP A 71 -17.15 -10.65 2.68
CA ASP A 71 -17.43 -10.45 1.24
C ASP A 71 -17.75 -8.99 0.88
N ARG A 72 -18.30 -8.20 1.81
CA ARG A 72 -18.49 -6.75 1.61
C ARG A 72 -17.17 -6.01 1.35
N VAL A 73 -16.10 -6.42 2.03
CA VAL A 73 -14.76 -5.84 1.87
C VAL A 73 -14.17 -6.28 0.53
N LYS A 74 -14.33 -7.57 0.16
CA LYS A 74 -13.90 -8.06 -1.16
C LYS A 74 -14.56 -7.30 -2.31
N ARG A 75 -15.86 -7.02 -2.21
CA ARG A 75 -16.57 -6.19 -3.19
C ARG A 75 -16.07 -4.74 -3.22
N ALA A 76 -15.73 -4.17 -2.06
CA ALA A 76 -15.15 -2.83 -1.99
C ALA A 76 -13.79 -2.78 -2.71
N VAL A 77 -12.92 -3.78 -2.52
CA VAL A 77 -11.63 -3.88 -3.22
C VAL A 77 -11.81 -3.91 -4.74
N PHE A 78 -12.73 -4.74 -5.26
CA PHE A 78 -13.01 -4.76 -6.70
C PHE A 78 -13.53 -3.40 -7.20
N THR A 79 -14.37 -2.73 -6.41
CA THR A 79 -14.90 -1.39 -6.73
C THR A 79 -13.77 -0.34 -6.80
N GLU A 80 -12.86 -0.33 -5.83
CA GLU A 80 -11.70 0.57 -5.81
C GLU A 80 -10.82 0.41 -7.05
N TYR A 81 -10.64 -0.83 -7.52
CA TYR A 81 -9.88 -1.16 -8.72
C TYR A 81 -10.69 -1.09 -10.03
N GLY A 82 -11.95 -0.66 -9.96
CA GLY A 82 -12.81 -0.49 -11.15
C GLY A 82 -13.11 -1.80 -11.87
N ILE A 83 -13.02 -2.92 -11.17
CA ILE A 83 -13.30 -4.24 -11.73
C ILE A 83 -14.80 -4.52 -11.51
N ALA A 84 -15.54 -4.54 -12.62
CA ALA A 84 -17.00 -4.72 -12.60
C ALA A 84 -17.41 -6.18 -12.83
N GLY A 85 -18.55 -6.56 -12.25
CA GLY A 85 -19.23 -7.84 -12.50
C GLY A 85 -18.97 -8.93 -11.46
N SER A 86 -19.53 -10.11 -11.71
CA SER A 86 -19.30 -11.30 -10.87
C SER A 86 -18.00 -11.97 -11.26
N HIS A 87 -17.00 -11.94 -10.38
CA HIS A 87 -15.69 -12.60 -10.60
C HIS A 87 -15.71 -14.10 -10.25
N HIS A 88 -16.78 -14.79 -10.66
CA HIS A 88 -16.92 -16.24 -10.54
C HIS A 88 -16.17 -16.92 -11.69
N GLY A 89 -14.86 -17.07 -11.55
CA GLY A 89 -14.06 -17.74 -12.58
C GLY A 89 -12.58 -17.91 -12.25
N GLY A 90 -12.15 -17.55 -11.04
CA GLY A 90 -10.75 -17.69 -10.62
C GLY A 90 -9.77 -16.74 -11.31
N ALA A 91 -10.24 -15.74 -12.07
CA ALA A 91 -9.37 -14.77 -12.72
C ALA A 91 -8.66 -13.85 -11.72
N TYR A 92 -9.30 -13.58 -10.59
CA TYR A 92 -8.77 -12.78 -9.49
C TYR A 92 -9.06 -13.41 -8.13
N GLU A 93 -8.16 -13.18 -7.19
CA GLU A 93 -8.39 -13.38 -5.76
C GLU A 93 -8.21 -12.04 -5.04
N VAL A 94 -9.15 -11.69 -4.14
CA VAL A 94 -8.90 -10.58 -3.22
C VAL A 94 -8.01 -11.10 -2.11
N ASP A 95 -6.76 -10.66 -2.13
CA ASP A 95 -5.74 -11.20 -1.25
C ASP A 95 -4.86 -10.09 -0.65
N HIS A 96 -4.10 -10.47 0.37
CA HIS A 96 -3.25 -9.57 1.12
C HIS A 96 -1.96 -9.25 0.33
N LEU A 97 -1.58 -7.97 0.22
CA LEU A 97 -0.28 -7.58 -0.35
C LEU A 97 0.87 -8.08 0.52
N ILE A 98 0.79 -7.81 1.82
CA ILE A 98 1.62 -8.44 2.83
C ILE A 98 0.80 -9.58 3.42
N SER A 99 1.24 -10.82 3.22
CA SER A 99 0.57 -12.01 3.78
C SER A 99 0.29 -11.89 5.28
N LEU A 100 -0.81 -12.52 5.73
CA LEU A 100 -1.05 -12.73 7.17
C LEU A 100 0.11 -13.50 7.83
N GLU A 101 0.79 -14.39 7.11
CA GLU A 101 1.99 -15.10 7.59
C GLU A 101 3.19 -14.17 7.85
N LEU A 102 3.13 -12.95 7.32
CA LEU A 102 4.10 -11.88 7.53
C LEU A 102 3.49 -10.72 8.34
N GLY A 103 2.38 -10.97 9.04
CA GLY A 103 1.74 -9.99 9.90
C GLY A 103 1.01 -8.87 9.16
N GLY A 104 0.68 -9.06 7.88
CA GLY A 104 -0.24 -8.19 7.17
C GLY A 104 -1.60 -8.10 7.87
N SER A 105 -2.29 -6.97 7.68
CA SER A 105 -3.61 -6.74 8.27
C SER A 105 -4.73 -7.12 7.30
N ASN A 106 -5.96 -7.28 7.81
CA ASN A 106 -7.17 -7.43 6.97
C ASN A 106 -7.74 -6.08 6.47
N ALA A 107 -7.01 -4.97 6.67
CA ALA A 107 -7.46 -3.65 6.25
C ALA A 107 -7.45 -3.55 4.72
N ILE A 108 -8.33 -2.72 4.15
CA ILE A 108 -8.47 -2.58 2.69
C ILE A 108 -7.16 -2.08 2.05
N GLU A 109 -6.38 -1.31 2.80
CA GLU A 109 -5.04 -0.82 2.45
C GLU A 109 -3.98 -1.93 2.33
N ASN A 110 -4.33 -3.18 2.68
CA ASN A 110 -3.51 -4.36 2.45
C ASN A 110 -4.19 -5.36 1.51
N LEU A 111 -5.36 -5.06 0.93
CA LEU A 111 -6.09 -5.94 0.05
C LEU A 111 -6.09 -5.40 -1.38
N TRP A 112 -5.99 -6.30 -2.36
CA TRP A 112 -6.04 -5.95 -3.79
C TRP A 112 -6.52 -7.15 -4.60
N PRO A 113 -7.03 -6.94 -5.84
CA PRO A 113 -7.42 -8.04 -6.72
C PRO A 113 -6.19 -8.59 -7.43
N GLU A 114 -5.64 -9.68 -6.91
CA GLU A 114 -4.49 -10.36 -7.48
C GLU A 114 -4.92 -11.28 -8.62
N ALA A 115 -4.30 -11.16 -9.79
CA ALA A 115 -4.69 -11.91 -10.98
C ALA A 115 -4.10 -13.33 -11.01
N ALA A 116 -4.84 -14.30 -11.54
CA ALA A 116 -4.33 -15.65 -11.86
C ALA A 116 -3.34 -15.65 -13.02
N SER A 117 -3.50 -14.70 -13.95
CA SER A 117 -2.77 -14.65 -15.21
C SER A 117 -2.58 -13.20 -15.70
N PRO A 118 -1.50 -12.90 -16.46
CA PRO A 118 -0.41 -13.82 -16.82
C PRO A 118 0.43 -14.24 -15.61
N LYS A 119 1.16 -15.35 -15.71
CA LYS A 119 2.06 -15.80 -14.64
C LYS A 119 3.31 -14.92 -14.57
N PRO A 120 3.88 -14.69 -13.37
CA PRO A 120 3.43 -15.16 -12.05
C PRO A 120 2.11 -14.51 -11.58
N GLY A 121 1.17 -15.31 -11.06
CA GLY A 121 -0.09 -14.86 -10.45
C GLY A 121 -0.20 -15.28 -8.97
N PHE A 122 -1.40 -15.24 -8.39
CA PHE A 122 -1.59 -15.50 -6.95
C PHE A 122 -0.98 -16.81 -6.43
N HIS A 123 -1.09 -17.91 -7.18
CA HIS A 123 -0.45 -19.18 -6.79
C HIS A 123 1.09 -19.11 -6.70
N GLU A 124 1.71 -18.26 -7.51
CA GLU A 124 3.15 -18.02 -7.43
C GLU A 124 3.49 -17.08 -6.26
N LYS A 125 2.63 -16.10 -5.95
CA LYS A 125 2.78 -15.28 -4.74
C LYS A 125 2.61 -16.10 -3.47
N ASP A 126 1.67 -17.05 -3.39
CA ASP A 126 1.54 -17.98 -2.26
C ASP A 126 2.86 -18.70 -1.95
N LYS A 127 3.57 -19.17 -2.99
CA LYS A 127 4.88 -19.83 -2.83
C LYS A 127 5.94 -18.87 -2.29
N LEU A 128 5.95 -17.63 -2.78
CA LEU A 128 6.81 -16.57 -2.27
C LEU A 128 6.52 -16.29 -0.79
N GLU A 129 5.26 -16.14 -0.42
CA GLU A 129 4.83 -15.82 0.95
C GLU A 129 5.28 -16.90 1.93
N ASN A 130 5.01 -18.16 1.61
CA ASN A 130 5.48 -19.31 2.37
C ASN A 130 7.01 -19.32 2.51
N ALA A 131 7.75 -18.97 1.45
CA ALA A 131 9.21 -18.90 1.49
C ALA A 131 9.71 -17.76 2.39
N LEU A 132 9.12 -16.56 2.28
CA LEU A 132 9.44 -15.44 3.16
C LEU A 132 9.11 -15.74 4.62
N HIS A 133 7.97 -16.40 4.88
CA HIS A 133 7.58 -16.83 6.23
C HIS A 133 8.64 -17.77 6.82
N ARG A 134 9.09 -18.79 6.08
CA ARG A 134 10.19 -19.67 6.51
C ARG A 134 11.47 -18.91 6.81
N LEU A 135 11.88 -17.97 5.96
CA LEU A 135 13.08 -17.16 6.19
C LEU A 135 12.97 -16.30 7.46
N VAL A 136 11.78 -15.78 7.77
CA VAL A 136 11.51 -15.06 9.02
C VAL A 136 11.58 -15.99 10.22
N CYS A 137 10.91 -17.14 10.16
CA CYS A 137 10.84 -18.06 11.30
C CYS A 137 12.14 -18.82 11.58
N ASN A 138 13.00 -18.94 10.58
CA ASN A 138 14.37 -19.43 10.76
C ASN A 138 15.35 -18.32 11.20
N GLY A 139 14.90 -17.07 11.34
CA GLY A 139 15.74 -15.94 11.73
C GLY A 139 16.71 -15.45 10.63
N THR A 140 16.58 -15.94 9.39
CA THR A 140 17.44 -15.56 8.26
C THR A 140 17.23 -14.10 7.84
N ILE A 141 15.99 -13.62 7.90
CA ILE A 141 15.65 -12.21 7.68
C ILE A 141 14.69 -11.71 8.76
N SER A 142 14.69 -10.41 9.03
CA SER A 142 13.71 -9.83 9.94
C SER A 142 12.30 -9.84 9.32
N LEU A 143 11.26 -9.89 10.16
CA LEU A 143 9.87 -9.71 9.73
C LEU A 143 9.68 -8.42 8.92
N ARG A 144 10.29 -7.32 9.39
CA ARG A 144 10.25 -6.02 8.70
C ARG A 144 10.88 -6.10 7.32
N THR A 145 12.01 -6.80 7.17
CA THR A 145 12.66 -6.99 5.87
C THR A 145 11.74 -7.74 4.90
N ALA A 146 11.08 -8.80 5.34
CA ALA A 146 10.13 -9.55 4.51
C ALA A 146 8.95 -8.67 4.06
N GLN A 147 8.34 -7.92 4.99
CA GLN A 147 7.25 -6.98 4.72
C GLN A 147 7.64 -5.91 3.70
N LEU A 148 8.83 -5.30 3.85
CA LEU A 148 9.33 -4.29 2.91
C LEU A 148 9.52 -4.86 1.49
N ARG A 149 10.08 -6.07 1.40
CA ARG A 149 10.36 -6.76 0.14
C ARG A 149 9.09 -7.07 -0.64
N ILE A 150 8.12 -7.75 -0.01
CA ILE A 150 6.88 -8.16 -0.68
C ILE A 150 6.02 -6.96 -1.07
N ARG A 151 5.89 -5.96 -0.19
CA ARG A 151 5.12 -4.74 -0.45
C ARG A 151 5.63 -3.95 -1.65
N HIS A 152 6.94 -3.84 -1.80
CA HIS A 152 7.55 -3.00 -2.83
C HIS A 152 7.45 -3.64 -4.22
N ASP A 153 7.86 -4.91 -4.36
CA ASP A 153 7.88 -5.61 -5.64
C ASP A 153 8.01 -7.12 -5.40
N TRP A 154 6.88 -7.76 -5.11
CA TRP A 154 6.83 -9.20 -4.85
C TRP A 154 7.32 -10.02 -6.05
N LEU A 155 7.10 -9.56 -7.30
CA LEU A 155 7.56 -10.22 -8.52
C LEU A 155 9.09 -10.29 -8.57
N ARG A 156 9.78 -9.20 -8.20
CA ARG A 156 11.23 -9.17 -8.11
C ARG A 156 11.73 -10.15 -7.05
N VAL A 157 11.11 -10.21 -5.89
CA VAL A 157 11.49 -11.15 -4.83
C VAL A 157 11.29 -12.59 -5.30
N PHE A 158 10.14 -12.88 -5.91
CA PHE A 158 9.84 -14.22 -6.43
C PHE A 158 10.86 -14.70 -7.46
N ARG A 159 11.36 -13.83 -8.33
CA ARG A 159 12.43 -14.15 -9.29
C ARG A 159 13.77 -14.50 -8.64
N THR A 160 14.02 -14.08 -7.40
CA THR A 160 15.26 -14.37 -6.65
C THR A 160 15.21 -15.64 -5.81
N LEU A 161 14.02 -16.21 -5.61
CA LEU A 161 13.82 -17.46 -4.84
C LEU A 161 13.69 -18.70 -5.73
N ARG A 162 13.89 -18.53 -7.04
CA ARG A 162 13.85 -19.60 -8.05
C ARG A 162 15.22 -20.18 -8.30
#